data_AF-A0A1S1NSH3-F1
#
_entry.id   AF-A0A1S1NSH3-F1
#
_cell.length_a   1.000
_cell.length_b   1.000
_cell.length_c   1.000
_cell.angle_alpha   90.00
_cell.angle_beta   90.00
_cell.angle_gamma   90.00
#
_symmetry.space_group_name_H-M   'P 1'
#
loop_
_entity.id
_entity.type
_entity.pdbx_description
1 polymer ?
#
loop_
_entity_poly.entity_id
_entity_poly.type
_entity_poly.pdbx_seq_one_letter_code
_entity_poly.pdbx_strand_id
1 'polypeptide(L)'
;MSDQAAGLRAWHQRQRSATPATPVVVLGDPTTDEIDRALATLPSPGGQGWRPVTIEAAGGGYRLLWFDAFSSDVAEIYRLLKRLPGEYSQSPVLLLVSAEPDAATSQMLSNLMETAHRFLGLTLTRDSARWLAAHR
;
A
#
# COMPACT_ATOMS: atom_id res chain seq x y z
N MET A 1 17.99 -25.93 -8.61
CA MET A 1 16.66 -26.02 -7.96
C MET A 1 16.66 -25.04 -6.79
N SER A 2 15.96 -23.91 -6.72
CA SER A 2 15.05 -23.22 -7.65
C SER A 2 14.97 -21.72 -7.30
N ASP A 3 14.93 -20.91 -8.36
CA ASP A 3 14.00 -19.80 -8.64
C ASP A 3 13.82 -18.54 -7.80
N GLN A 4 14.37 -18.37 -6.59
CA GLN A 4 14.14 -17.08 -5.89
C GLN A 4 14.77 -15.88 -6.63
N ALA A 5 15.92 -16.08 -7.29
CA ALA A 5 16.56 -15.03 -8.08
C ALA A 5 15.96 -14.88 -9.49
N ALA A 6 15.25 -15.88 -10.01
CA ALA A 6 14.62 -15.83 -11.33
C ALA A 6 13.34 -14.98 -11.30
N GLY A 7 12.54 -15.10 -10.23
CA GLY A 7 11.35 -14.26 -10.02
C GLY A 7 11.68 -12.77 -9.92
N LEU A 8 12.72 -12.43 -9.14
CA LEU A 8 13.23 -11.04 -9.02
C LEU A 8 13.77 -10.50 -10.34
N ARG A 9 14.51 -11.30 -11.12
CA ARG A 9 15.02 -10.88 -12.44
C ARG A 9 13.92 -10.74 -13.49
N ALA A 10 12.95 -11.65 -13.51
CA ALA A 10 11.80 -11.58 -14.41
C ALA A 10 10.88 -10.40 -14.08
N TRP A 11 10.75 -10.06 -12.81
CA TRP A 11 10.07 -8.84 -12.35
C TRP A 11 10.84 -7.57 -12.77
N HIS A 12 12.15 -7.52 -12.54
CA HIS A 12 13.00 -6.42 -13.02
C HIS A 12 13.06 -6.28 -14.55
N GLN A 13 12.98 -7.38 -15.31
CA GLN A 13 12.94 -7.35 -16.78
C GLN A 13 11.58 -6.87 -17.31
N ARG A 14 10.46 -7.26 -16.68
CA ARG A 14 9.14 -6.68 -16.97
C ARG A 14 9.12 -5.18 -16.70
N GLN A 15 9.76 -4.72 -15.62
CA GLN A 15 9.89 -3.30 -15.27
C GLN A 15 10.70 -2.45 -16.25
N ARG A 16 11.61 -3.04 -17.05
CA ARG A 16 12.41 -2.31 -18.05
C ARG A 16 11.69 -2.13 -19.39
N SER A 17 10.51 -2.72 -19.54
CA SER A 17 9.67 -2.57 -20.73
C SER A 17 8.91 -1.25 -20.66
N ALA A 18 9.63 -0.14 -20.84
CA ALA A 18 9.27 1.19 -21.37
C ALA A 18 7.86 1.79 -21.19
N THR A 19 7.04 1.40 -20.22
CA THR A 19 5.84 2.14 -19.84
C THR A 19 6.13 2.93 -18.56
N PRO A 20 5.99 4.28 -18.57
CA PRO A 20 6.11 5.04 -17.34
C PRO A 20 5.03 4.57 -16.35
N ALA A 21 5.47 4.14 -15.17
CA ALA A 21 4.61 3.62 -14.12
C ALA A 21 4.83 4.43 -12.83
N THR A 22 3.74 4.68 -12.11
CA THR A 22 3.75 5.51 -10.91
C THR A 22 4.24 4.69 -9.71
N PRO A 23 5.29 5.12 -9.01
CA PRO A 23 5.78 4.42 -7.83
C PRO A 23 4.76 4.46 -6.69
N VAL A 24 4.56 3.33 -6.02
CA VAL A 24 3.74 3.19 -4.81
C VAL A 24 4.45 2.36 -3.77
N VAL A 25 4.52 2.87 -2.54
CA VAL A 25 5.02 2.12 -1.38
C VAL A 25 3.94 1.18 -0.90
N VAL A 26 4.27 -0.10 -0.74
CA VAL A 26 3.38 -1.11 -0.18
C VAL A 26 3.85 -1.48 1.22
N LEU A 27 2.97 -1.34 2.21
CA LEU A 27 3.16 -1.76 3.59
C LEU A 27 2.31 -3.00 3.84
N GLY A 28 2.82 -3.92 4.64
CA GLY A 28 2.22 -5.24 4.86
C GLY A 28 2.94 -6.30 4.03
N ASP A 29 2.37 -7.50 3.98
CA ASP A 29 2.97 -8.64 3.29
C ASP A 29 1.99 -9.30 2.31
N PRO A 30 1.47 -8.58 1.30
CA PRO A 30 0.68 -9.20 0.25
C PRO A 30 1.54 -10.11 -0.62
N THR A 31 0.94 -11.19 -1.11
CA THR A 31 1.54 -11.96 -2.21
C THR A 31 1.62 -11.10 -3.49
N THR A 32 2.50 -11.48 -4.42
CA THR A 32 2.64 -10.77 -5.71
C THR A 32 1.32 -10.70 -6.49
N ASP A 33 0.53 -11.77 -6.48
CA ASP A 33 -0.75 -11.81 -7.20
C ASP A 33 -1.83 -10.95 -6.53
N GLU A 34 -1.78 -10.80 -5.21
CA GLU A 34 -2.70 -9.91 -4.48
C GLU A 34 -2.38 -8.45 -4.76
N ILE A 35 -1.11 -8.06 -4.71
CA ILE A 35 -0.74 -6.68 -5.01
C ILE A 35 -0.99 -6.34 -6.47
N ASP A 36 -0.68 -7.23 -7.41
CA ASP A 36 -0.93 -6.99 -8.84
C ASP A 36 -2.43 -6.82 -9.12
N ARG A 37 -3.28 -7.68 -8.54
CA ARG A 37 -4.75 -7.55 -8.65
C ARG A 37 -5.25 -6.26 -8.01
N ALA A 38 -4.79 -5.95 -6.80
CA ALA A 38 -5.19 -4.75 -6.09
C ALA A 38 -4.84 -3.49 -6.91
N LEU A 39 -3.60 -3.37 -7.37
CA LEU A 39 -3.13 -2.24 -8.17
C LEU A 39 -3.86 -2.12 -9.51
N ALA A 40 -4.23 -3.22 -10.17
CA ALA A 40 -5.00 -3.20 -11.41
C ALA A 40 -6.40 -2.60 -11.25
N THR A 41 -6.96 -2.60 -10.03
CA THR A 41 -8.29 -2.00 -9.75
C THR A 41 -8.22 -0.52 -9.36
N LEU A 42 -7.02 0.01 -9.09
CA LEU A 42 -6.87 1.38 -8.63
C LEU A 42 -6.93 2.38 -9.81
N PRO A 43 -7.52 3.56 -9.59
CA PRO A 43 -7.50 4.61 -10.59
C PRO A 43 -6.05 5.05 -10.87
N SER A 44 -5.68 5.12 -12.14
CA SER A 44 -4.30 5.37 -12.58
C SER A 44 -4.02 6.87 -12.78
N PRO A 45 -3.06 7.49 -12.07
CA PRO A 45 -2.66 8.87 -12.30
C PRO A 45 -2.07 9.02 -13.71
N GLY A 46 -2.60 9.97 -14.49
CA GLY A 46 -2.10 10.25 -15.85
C GLY A 46 -2.19 9.06 -16.82
N GLY A 47 -3.05 8.06 -16.53
CA GLY A 47 -3.16 6.83 -17.33
C GLY A 47 -1.97 5.87 -17.17
N GLN A 48 -1.09 6.10 -16.19
CA GLN A 48 0.06 5.26 -15.91
C GLN A 48 -0.28 4.18 -14.87
N GLY A 49 0.13 2.95 -15.14
CA GLY A 49 -0.01 1.86 -14.18
C GLY A 49 0.84 2.07 -12.92
N TRP A 50 0.61 1.25 -11.91
CA TRP A 50 1.32 1.31 -10.64
C TRP A 50 2.56 0.44 -10.62
N ARG A 51 3.59 0.87 -9.86
CA ARG A 51 4.81 0.11 -9.63
C ARG A 51 5.12 0.05 -8.13
N PRO A 52 5.02 -1.12 -7.49
CA PRO A 52 5.48 -1.30 -6.12
C PRO A 52 6.96 -0.94 -5.98
N VAL A 53 7.28 -0.13 -4.99
CA VAL A 53 8.66 0.26 -4.63
C VAL A 53 8.86 0.18 -3.12
N THR A 54 10.11 0.12 -2.68
CA THR A 54 10.44 0.21 -1.25
C THR A 54 10.33 1.66 -0.76
N ILE A 55 10.27 1.84 0.55
CA ILE A 55 10.17 3.17 1.19
C ILE A 55 11.33 4.08 0.76
N GLU A 56 12.53 3.53 0.62
CA GLU A 56 13.75 4.25 0.24
C GLU A 56 13.73 4.70 -1.22
N ALA A 57 13.03 3.96 -2.09
CA ALA A 57 12.94 4.24 -3.52
C ALA A 57 11.78 5.17 -3.90
N ALA A 58 10.89 5.50 -2.95
CA ALA A 58 9.65 6.21 -3.24
C ALA A 58 9.79 7.73 -3.32
N GLY A 59 10.84 8.33 -2.74
CA GLY A 59 11.15 9.76 -2.84
C GLY A 59 10.02 10.72 -2.41
N GLY A 60 9.04 10.26 -1.62
CA GLY A 60 7.76 10.95 -1.42
C GLY A 60 6.76 10.59 -2.52
N GLY A 61 5.64 9.95 -2.17
CA GLY A 61 4.67 9.50 -3.17
C GLY A 61 3.54 8.62 -2.63
N TYR A 62 2.81 7.97 -3.53
CA TYR A 62 1.66 7.13 -3.19
C TYR A 62 2.02 6.01 -2.20
N ARG A 63 1.14 5.77 -1.22
CA ARG A 63 1.33 4.78 -0.16
C ARG A 63 0.08 3.92 0.00
N LEU A 64 0.30 2.62 0.12
CA LEU A 64 -0.71 1.60 0.28
C LEU A 64 -0.35 0.77 1.51
N LEU A 65 -1.32 0.58 2.40
CA LEU A 65 -1.29 -0.37 3.49
C LEU A 65 -2.19 -1.55 3.12
N TRP A 66 -1.59 -2.73 2.99
CA TRP A 66 -2.28 -3.99 2.82
C TRP A 66 -2.66 -4.54 4.19
N PHE A 67 -3.93 -4.90 4.35
CA PHE A 67 -4.46 -5.58 5.51
C PHE A 67 -5.14 -6.88 5.07
N ASP A 68 -4.57 -8.01 5.47
CA ASP A 68 -5.24 -9.30 5.30
C ASP A 68 -6.27 -9.50 6.42
N ALA A 69 -7.55 -9.52 6.06
CA ALA A 69 -8.67 -9.69 6.99
C ALA A 69 -8.58 -10.98 7.83
N PHE A 70 -7.89 -12.01 7.34
CA PHE A 70 -7.84 -13.32 8.00
C PHE A 70 -6.61 -13.54 8.87
N SER A 71 -5.49 -12.86 8.58
CA SER A 71 -4.19 -13.18 9.17
C SER A 71 -3.45 -11.98 9.74
N SER A 72 -3.83 -10.74 9.41
CA SER A 72 -3.09 -9.56 9.83
C SER A 72 -3.25 -9.29 11.32
N ASP A 73 -2.11 -9.20 12.02
CA ASP A 73 -2.04 -8.66 13.37
C ASP A 73 -1.99 -7.12 13.32
N VAL A 74 -2.98 -6.48 13.94
CA VAL A 74 -3.06 -5.01 14.05
C VAL A 74 -1.84 -4.40 14.72
N ALA A 75 -1.22 -5.10 15.68
CA ALA A 75 -0.01 -4.61 16.34
C ALA A 75 1.17 -4.54 15.36
N GLU A 76 1.31 -5.52 14.48
CA GLU A 76 2.33 -5.50 13.42
C GLU A 76 2.05 -4.42 12.40
N ILE A 77 0.79 -4.30 11.96
CA ILE A 77 0.35 -3.24 11.05
C ILE A 77 0.66 -1.85 11.63
N TYR A 78 0.37 -1.64 12.92
CA TYR A 78 0.69 -0.39 13.59
C TYR A 78 2.21 -0.14 13.68
N ARG A 79 3.03 -1.18 13.92
CA ARG A 79 4.50 -1.07 13.88
C ARG A 79 5.00 -0.68 12.49
N LEU A 80 4.42 -1.21 11.42
CA LEU A 80 4.76 -0.83 10.05
C LEU A 80 4.46 0.65 9.79
N LEU A 81 3.28 1.11 10.21
CA LEU A 81 2.91 2.54 10.10
C LEU A 81 3.88 3.44 10.87
N LYS A 82 4.30 3.03 12.07
CA LYS A 82 5.26 3.79 12.90
C LYS A 82 6.64 3.91 12.25
N ARG A 83 7.00 3.02 11.32
CA ARG A 83 8.29 3.06 10.61
C ARG A 83 8.29 4.02 9.43
N LEU A 84 7.14 4.58 9.05
CA LEU A 84 7.08 5.60 8.02
C LEU A 84 7.80 6.88 8.50
N PRO A 85 8.75 7.41 7.70
CA PRO A 85 9.28 8.76 7.86
C PRO A 85 8.20 9.84 8.05
N GLY A 86 8.48 10.85 8.89
CA GLY A 86 7.51 11.90 9.23
C GLY A 86 7.04 12.75 8.04
N GLU A 87 7.84 12.81 6.97
CA GLU A 87 7.50 13.44 5.68
C GLU A 87 6.25 12.82 5.03
N TYR A 88 5.87 11.61 5.43
CA TYR A 88 4.70 10.90 4.92
C TYR A 88 3.36 11.28 5.59
N SER A 89 3.38 12.18 6.58
CA SER A 89 2.18 12.65 7.28
C SER A 89 1.27 13.55 6.42
N GLN A 90 1.80 14.16 5.35
CA GLN A 90 1.05 15.15 4.55
C GLN A 90 0.07 14.55 3.54
N SER A 91 0.24 13.28 3.17
CA SER A 91 -0.67 12.61 2.21
C SER A 91 -1.23 11.32 2.80
N PRO A 92 -2.49 10.99 2.50
CA PRO A 92 -3.13 9.83 3.07
C PRO A 92 -2.48 8.52 2.58
N VAL A 93 -2.51 7.49 3.43
CA VAL A 93 -2.19 6.11 3.08
C VAL A 93 -3.48 5.39 2.73
N LEU A 94 -3.51 4.75 1.56
CA LEU A 94 -4.65 3.93 1.14
C LEU A 94 -4.64 2.60 1.89
N LEU A 95 -5.67 2.31 2.66
CA LEU A 95 -5.91 1.04 3.32
C LEU A 95 -6.70 0.12 2.39
N LEU A 96 -6.07 -0.95 1.92
CA LEU A 96 -6.72 -2.03 1.19
C LEU A 96 -6.88 -3.25 2.09
N VAL A 97 -8.03 -3.90 1.99
CA VAL A 97 -8.38 -5.09 2.76
C VAL A 97 -8.52 -6.26 1.80
N SER A 98 -7.92 -7.42 2.11
CA SER A 98 -7.91 -8.61 1.25
C SER A 98 -9.31 -9.14 0.90
N ALA A 99 -10.28 -8.91 1.77
CA ALA A 99 -11.69 -9.29 1.60
C ALA A 99 -12.61 -8.28 2.30
N GLU A 100 -13.92 -8.42 2.10
CA GLU A 100 -14.89 -7.59 2.82
C GLU A 100 -14.82 -7.91 4.33
N PRO A 101 -14.49 -6.93 5.19
CA PRO A 101 -14.35 -7.18 6.62
C PRO A 101 -15.70 -7.39 7.29
N ASP A 102 -15.75 -8.29 8.27
CA ASP A 102 -16.90 -8.40 9.16
C ASP A 102 -17.01 -7.17 10.09
N ALA A 103 -18.06 -7.15 10.93
CA ALA A 103 -18.30 -6.02 11.83
C ALA A 103 -17.17 -5.81 12.86
N ALA A 104 -16.60 -6.89 13.38
CA ALA A 104 -15.52 -6.83 14.36
C ALA A 104 -14.23 -6.26 13.73
N THR A 105 -13.86 -6.78 12.56
CA THR A 105 -12.72 -6.31 11.77
C THR A 105 -12.93 -4.86 11.34
N SER A 106 -14.14 -4.49 10.93
CA SER A 106 -14.47 -3.10 10.56
C SER A 106 -14.29 -2.12 11.73
N GLN A 107 -14.73 -2.50 12.93
CA GLN A 107 -14.52 -1.69 14.13
C GLN A 107 -13.03 -1.58 14.47
N MET A 108 -12.31 -2.70 14.38
CA MET A 108 -10.87 -2.76 14.62
C MET A 108 -10.08 -1.87 13.66
N LEU A 109 -10.41 -1.91 12.35
CA LEU A 109 -9.81 -1.02 11.35
C LEU A 109 -10.15 0.44 11.63
N SER A 110 -11.38 0.76 12.05
CA SER A 110 -11.75 2.12 12.43
C SER A 110 -10.91 2.64 13.60
N ASN A 111 -10.71 1.80 14.63
CA ASN A 111 -9.84 2.14 15.76
C ASN A 111 -8.38 2.33 15.33
N LEU A 112 -7.88 1.49 14.41
CA LEU A 112 -6.54 1.65 13.83
C LEU A 112 -6.40 2.99 13.09
N MET A 113 -7.39 3.35 12.27
CA MET A 113 -7.40 4.63 11.54
C MET A 113 -7.37 5.83 12.50
N GLU A 114 -8.18 5.81 13.55
CA GLU A 114 -8.19 6.86 14.58
C GLU A 114 -6.85 6.93 15.32
N THR A 115 -6.31 5.77 15.70
CA THR A 115 -5.04 5.67 16.44
C THR A 115 -3.86 6.15 15.60
N ALA A 116 -3.79 5.76 14.32
CA ALA A 116 -2.76 6.21 13.40
C ALA A 116 -2.83 7.73 13.20
N HIS A 117 -4.03 8.30 13.07
CA HIS A 117 -4.20 9.75 12.96
C HIS A 117 -3.75 10.46 14.23
N ARG A 118 -4.24 10.04 15.39
CA ARG A 118 -4.00 10.72 16.67
C ARG A 118 -2.55 10.66 17.13
N PHE A 119 -1.89 9.52 16.95
CA PHE A 119 -0.56 9.29 17.54
C PHE A 119 0.58 9.34 16.53
N LEU A 120 0.32 9.09 15.25
CA LEU A 120 1.34 9.12 14.19
C LEU A 120 1.15 10.30 13.22
N GLY A 121 0.05 11.05 13.32
CA GLY A 121 -0.30 12.08 12.34
C GLY A 121 -0.60 11.53 10.95
N LEU A 122 -0.83 10.22 10.83
CA LEU A 122 -1.06 9.56 9.55
C LEU A 122 -2.56 9.47 9.25
N THR A 123 -2.96 9.95 8.09
CA THR A 123 -4.35 9.78 7.62
C THR A 123 -4.45 8.48 6.83
N LEU A 124 -5.25 7.53 7.32
CA LEU A 124 -5.62 6.32 6.56
C LEU A 124 -6.96 6.54 5.86
N THR A 125 -7.13 6.01 4.65
CA THR A 125 -8.40 6.07 3.91
C THR A 125 -8.66 4.76 3.17
N ARG A 126 -9.92 4.33 3.06
CA ARG A 126 -10.33 3.21 2.20
C ARG A 126 -10.82 3.68 0.82
N ASP A 127 -10.97 5.00 0.64
CA ASP A 127 -11.42 5.62 -0.62
C ASP A 127 -10.21 5.90 -1.52
N SER A 128 -10.10 5.13 -2.61
CA SER A 128 -9.03 5.22 -3.60
C SER A 128 -9.10 6.49 -4.45
N ALA A 129 -10.29 7.04 -4.70
CA ALA A 129 -10.47 8.27 -5.46
C ALA A 129 -10.01 9.48 -4.64
N ARG A 130 -10.41 9.54 -3.37
CA ARG A 130 -9.96 10.57 -2.43
C ARG A 130 -8.46 10.49 -2.18
N TRP A 131 -7.93 9.28 -2.05
CA TRP A 131 -6.50 9.05 -1.93
C TRP A 131 -5.73 9.61 -3.14
N LEU A 132 -6.17 9.29 -4.36
CA LEU A 132 -5.53 9.79 -5.58
C LEU A 132 -5.60 11.31 -5.69
N ALA A 133 -6.75 11.91 -5.36
CA ALA A 133 -6.97 13.36 -5.41
C ALA A 133 -6.07 14.13 -4.44
N ALA A 134 -5.72 13.55 -3.30
CA ALA A 134 -4.85 14.18 -2.30
C ALA A 134 -3.36 14.27 -2.72
N HIS A 135 -3.00 13.69 -3.87
CA HIS A 135 -1.63 13.69 -4.42
C HIS A 135 -1.53 14.48 -5.74
N ARG A 136 -2.56 15.27 -6.09
CA ARG A 136 -2.59 16.17 -7.24
C ARG A 136 -2.37 17.61 -6.79
#